data_AF-A0A0K6GHZ0-F1
#
_entry.id   AF-A0A0K6GHZ0-F1
#
_cell.length_a   1.000
_cell.length_b   1.000
_cell.length_c   1.000
_cell.angle_alpha   90.00
_cell.angle_beta   90.00
_cell.angle_gamma   90.00
#
_symmetry.space_group_name_H-M   'P 1'
#
loop_
_entity.id
_entity.type
_entity.pdbx_description
1 polymer ?
#
loop_
_entity_poly.entity_id
_entity_poly.type
_entity_poly.pdbx_seq_one_letter_code
_entity_poly.pdbx_strand_id
1 'polypeptide(L)'
;MLNKSTPWSTNFTTDGTFDSALLRVSLSGIPDRSHLEISLDGTITTWKTNPDIGIDRWFYDIPIGTLEDGTHELKFALQEHGKEGLAQLCSVEVIEYGNTTEFNATTGYVGVFPTYSSLEYEDPGPAPDRPTLHNAHSNTHKKWTTTSYRPTNENCLMRQVAEPNFCVVCTEGLWLRLLSRVSLIDKFSFYDSTVEGADTRIELSPVALAQYRSPLEAEYLARKGTKEAYLIKWFSYGREVEKWQNATGVDVDCRSAGKLIEVEVQFLSSEIRKDAKGYTTDWYRLLLDC
;
A
#
# COMPACT_ATOMS: atom_id res chain seq x y z
N MET A 1 2.40 -31.22 -1.82
CA MET A 1 2.24 -31.37 -3.28
C MET A 1 0.98 -32.16 -3.55
N LEU A 2 0.30 -31.89 -4.67
CA LEU A 2 -0.92 -32.61 -5.04
C LEU A 2 -0.57 -33.94 -5.73
N ASN A 3 -1.43 -34.94 -5.55
CA ASN A 3 -1.24 -36.31 -6.02
C ASN A 3 -2.52 -36.81 -6.73
N LYS A 4 -2.38 -37.64 -7.76
CA LYS A 4 -3.52 -38.16 -8.54
C LYS A 4 -4.29 -39.27 -7.81
N SER A 5 -3.59 -40.09 -7.04
CA SER A 5 -4.14 -41.25 -6.31
C SER A 5 -4.89 -40.85 -5.04
N THR A 6 -4.48 -39.78 -4.39
CA THR A 6 -5.04 -39.32 -3.13
C THR A 6 -5.24 -37.81 -3.17
N PRO A 7 -6.49 -37.34 -3.37
CA PRO A 7 -6.85 -35.93 -3.29
C PRO A 7 -6.48 -35.36 -1.92
N TRP A 8 -6.12 -34.07 -1.88
CA TRP A 8 -6.01 -33.35 -0.63
C TRP A 8 -7.41 -32.88 -0.21
N SER A 9 -7.80 -33.10 1.04
CA SER A 9 -9.03 -32.55 1.59
C SER A 9 -8.85 -32.07 3.02
N THR A 10 -9.71 -31.15 3.45
CA THR A 10 -9.80 -30.67 4.83
C THR A 10 -11.26 -30.36 5.16
N ASN A 11 -11.60 -30.48 6.44
CA ASN A 11 -12.89 -30.03 6.96
C ASN A 11 -12.72 -28.70 7.70
N PHE A 12 -13.76 -27.87 7.66
CA PHE A 12 -13.86 -26.65 8.45
C PHE A 12 -15.31 -26.44 8.89
N THR A 13 -15.51 -25.59 9.89
CA THR A 13 -16.84 -25.30 10.45
C THR A 13 -17.19 -23.84 10.29
N THR A 14 -18.45 -23.57 9.98
CA THR A 14 -19.06 -22.25 9.83
C THR A 14 -20.29 -22.14 10.72
N ASP A 15 -20.67 -20.92 11.08
CA ASP A 15 -21.89 -20.64 11.87
C ASP A 15 -23.08 -20.24 11.00
N GLY A 16 -22.90 -20.17 9.68
CA GLY A 16 -23.92 -19.82 8.70
C GLY A 16 -24.40 -18.38 8.77
N THR A 17 -23.67 -17.47 9.44
CA THR A 17 -24.15 -16.11 9.72
C THR A 17 -23.68 -15.02 8.74
N PHE A 18 -22.96 -15.40 7.70
CA PHE A 18 -22.41 -14.49 6.69
C PHE A 18 -23.05 -14.71 5.32
N ASP A 19 -23.33 -13.61 4.61
CA ASP A 19 -24.10 -13.65 3.37
C ASP A 19 -23.30 -14.21 2.18
N SER A 20 -21.98 -14.20 2.24
CA SER A 20 -21.13 -14.70 1.16
C SER A 20 -19.76 -15.15 1.65
N ALA A 21 -19.11 -16.02 0.88
CA ALA A 21 -17.76 -16.50 1.15
C ALA A 21 -16.91 -16.59 -0.13
N LEU A 22 -15.61 -16.48 0.07
CA LEU A 22 -14.57 -16.58 -0.95
C LEU A 22 -13.58 -17.68 -0.54
N LEU A 23 -13.26 -18.54 -1.50
CA LEU A 23 -12.13 -19.46 -1.41
C LEU A 23 -10.92 -18.81 -2.07
N ARG A 24 -9.90 -18.47 -1.28
CA ARG A 24 -8.61 -17.98 -1.76
C ARG A 24 -7.58 -19.11 -1.71
N VAL A 25 -7.01 -19.45 -2.87
CA VAL A 25 -6.04 -20.55 -2.98
C VAL A 25 -4.78 -20.10 -3.69
N SER A 26 -3.62 -20.52 -3.20
CA SER A 26 -2.34 -20.33 -3.89
C SER A 26 -1.94 -21.63 -4.56
N LEU A 27 -1.85 -21.61 -5.89
CA LEU A 27 -1.58 -22.79 -6.73
C LEU A 27 -0.34 -22.54 -7.58
N SER A 28 0.49 -23.58 -7.74
CA SER A 28 1.66 -23.59 -8.64
C SER A 28 1.62 -24.83 -9.53
N GLY A 29 2.13 -24.74 -10.76
CA GLY A 29 2.20 -25.89 -11.68
C GLY A 29 0.86 -26.31 -12.30
N ILE A 30 -0.16 -25.44 -12.26
CA ILE A 30 -1.52 -25.69 -12.78
C ILE A 30 -1.88 -24.64 -13.85
N PRO A 31 -1.32 -24.76 -15.08
CA PRO A 31 -1.59 -23.81 -16.17
C PRO A 31 -3.00 -23.94 -16.76
N ASP A 32 -3.65 -25.10 -16.62
CA ASP A 32 -4.94 -25.42 -17.24
C ASP A 32 -5.94 -25.90 -16.19
N ARG A 33 -7.20 -25.45 -16.32
CA ARG A 33 -8.30 -25.79 -15.40
C ARG A 33 -8.59 -27.30 -15.36
N SER A 34 -8.33 -28.02 -16.44
CA SER A 34 -8.49 -29.48 -16.54
C SER A 34 -7.50 -30.26 -15.67
N HIS A 35 -6.45 -29.63 -15.14
CA HIS A 35 -5.45 -30.31 -14.31
C HIS A 35 -5.93 -30.54 -12.87
N LEU A 36 -6.86 -29.73 -12.36
CA LEU A 36 -7.23 -29.73 -10.95
C LEU A 36 -8.73 -29.50 -10.80
N GLU A 37 -9.41 -30.37 -10.08
CA GLU A 37 -10.78 -30.14 -9.62
C GLU A 37 -10.77 -29.65 -8.17
N ILE A 38 -11.60 -28.65 -7.89
CA ILE A 38 -11.81 -28.11 -6.54
C ILE A 38 -13.30 -28.27 -6.25
N SER A 39 -13.65 -28.98 -5.18
CA SER A 39 -15.04 -29.17 -4.76
C SER A 39 -15.26 -28.79 -3.30
N LEU A 40 -16.45 -28.27 -3.03
CA LEU A 40 -16.97 -27.93 -1.71
C LEU A 40 -18.24 -28.75 -1.48
N ASP A 41 -18.26 -29.58 -0.45
CA ASP A 41 -19.36 -30.50 -0.13
C ASP A 41 -19.81 -31.36 -1.32
N GLY A 42 -18.82 -31.83 -2.10
CA GLY A 42 -19.04 -32.60 -3.31
C GLY A 42 -19.47 -31.78 -4.54
N THR A 43 -19.77 -30.49 -4.39
CA THR A 43 -20.10 -29.60 -5.50
C THR A 43 -18.83 -29.01 -6.12
N ILE A 44 -18.65 -29.18 -7.42
CA ILE A 44 -17.47 -28.66 -8.13
C ILE A 44 -17.56 -27.14 -8.25
N THR A 45 -16.52 -26.45 -7.79
CA THR A 45 -16.41 -24.99 -7.89
C THR A 45 -16.02 -24.57 -9.31
N THR A 46 -16.57 -23.43 -9.74
CA THR A 46 -16.23 -22.81 -11.02
C THR A 46 -15.10 -21.80 -10.80
N TRP A 47 -13.97 -22.00 -11.49
CA TRP A 47 -12.82 -21.10 -11.43
C TRP A 47 -12.05 -21.14 -12.75
N LYS A 48 -11.23 -20.11 -13.00
CA LYS A 48 -10.46 -19.94 -14.23
C LYS A 48 -8.97 -19.90 -13.90
N THR A 49 -8.15 -20.56 -14.72
CA THR A 49 -6.69 -20.44 -14.64
C THR A 49 -6.23 -19.11 -15.24
N ASN A 50 -5.06 -18.64 -14.80
CA ASN A 50 -4.40 -17.50 -15.43
C ASN A 50 -3.31 -18.03 -16.40
N PRO A 51 -3.57 -18.06 -17.72
CA PRO A 51 -2.64 -18.65 -18.68
C PRO A 51 -1.32 -17.87 -18.79
N ASP A 52 -1.33 -16.56 -18.49
CA ASP A 52 -0.15 -15.69 -18.59
C ASP A 52 0.92 -16.01 -17.54
N ILE A 53 0.54 -16.66 -16.44
CA ILE A 53 1.46 -17.08 -15.36
C ILE A 53 2.13 -18.42 -15.68
N GLY A 54 1.54 -19.22 -16.58
CA GLY A 54 2.06 -20.54 -16.95
C GLY A 54 2.12 -21.50 -15.76
N ILE A 55 3.34 -21.87 -15.35
CA ILE A 55 3.57 -22.84 -14.27
C ILE A 55 3.94 -22.19 -12.93
N ASP A 56 4.13 -20.87 -12.90
CA ASP A 56 4.48 -20.15 -11.68
C ASP A 56 3.28 -20.06 -10.72
N ARG A 57 3.55 -19.63 -9.49
CA ARG A 57 2.55 -19.56 -8.42
C ARG A 57 1.61 -18.38 -8.63
N TRP A 58 0.31 -18.63 -8.50
CA TRP A 58 -0.72 -17.60 -8.55
C TRP A 58 -1.75 -17.75 -7.42
N PHE A 59 -2.40 -16.65 -7.06
CA PHE A 59 -3.51 -16.63 -6.11
C PHE A 59 -4.83 -16.55 -6.87
N TYR A 60 -5.73 -17.48 -6.58
CA TYR A 60 -7.06 -17.56 -7.18
C TYR A 60 -8.11 -17.25 -6.14
N ASP A 61 -8.97 -16.28 -6.45
CA ASP A 61 -10.12 -15.89 -5.64
C ASP A 61 -11.38 -16.47 -6.29
N ILE A 62 -11.98 -17.46 -5.62
CA ILE A 62 -13.08 -18.26 -6.13
C ILE A 62 -14.32 -17.99 -5.26
N PRO A 63 -15.35 -17.29 -5.77
CA PRO A 63 -16.60 -17.12 -5.03
C PRO A 63 -17.26 -18.48 -4.79
N ILE A 64 -17.60 -18.77 -3.53
CA ILE A 64 -18.24 -20.03 -3.14
C ILE A 64 -19.64 -19.85 -2.56
N GLY A 65 -20.15 -18.60 -2.54
CA GLY A 65 -21.52 -18.30 -2.10
C GLY A 65 -21.67 -18.31 -0.58
N THR A 66 -22.91 -18.44 -0.12
CA THR A 66 -23.25 -18.54 1.31
C THR A 66 -22.93 -19.95 1.83
N LEU A 67 -22.40 -20.04 3.05
CA LEU A 67 -22.14 -21.31 3.73
C LEU A 67 -23.18 -21.49 4.83
N GLU A 68 -23.65 -22.72 5.02
CA GLU A 68 -24.62 -23.05 6.07
C GLU A 68 -23.93 -23.24 7.42
N ASP A 69 -24.69 -23.33 8.50
CA ASP A 69 -24.15 -23.77 9.80
C ASP A 69 -23.77 -25.25 9.73
N GLY A 70 -22.53 -25.58 10.11
CA GLY A 70 -22.08 -26.97 10.17
C GLY A 70 -20.64 -27.20 9.72
N THR A 71 -20.36 -28.44 9.35
CA THR A 71 -19.05 -28.87 8.85
C THR A 71 -19.07 -29.02 7.34
N HIS A 72 -18.09 -28.40 6.69
CA HIS A 72 -17.92 -28.41 5.24
C HIS A 72 -16.64 -29.16 4.86
N GLU A 73 -16.67 -29.91 3.76
CA GLU A 73 -15.50 -30.56 3.17
C GLU A 73 -15.02 -29.77 1.96
N LEU A 74 -13.76 -29.35 1.98
CA LEU A 74 -13.07 -28.79 0.83
C LEU A 74 -12.07 -29.80 0.27
N LYS A 75 -12.11 -30.04 -1.03
CA LYS A 75 -11.31 -31.08 -1.70
C LYS A 75 -10.65 -30.57 -2.98
N PHE A 76 -9.40 -30.98 -3.16
CA PHE A 76 -8.54 -30.67 -4.31
C PHE A 76 -8.06 -31.97 -4.94
N ALA A 77 -8.60 -32.32 -6.10
CA ALA A 77 -8.31 -33.55 -6.82
C ALA A 77 -7.52 -33.28 -8.10
N LEU A 78 -6.26 -33.72 -8.12
CA LEU A 78 -5.43 -33.64 -9.32
C LEU A 78 -5.97 -34.61 -10.37
N GLN A 79 -6.27 -34.07 -11.55
CA GLN A 79 -6.90 -34.80 -12.64
C GLN A 79 -5.88 -35.51 -13.53
N GLU A 80 -6.35 -36.29 -14.51
CA GLU A 80 -5.49 -37.08 -15.41
C GLU A 80 -4.47 -36.23 -16.16
N HIS A 81 -4.89 -35.05 -16.66
CA HIS A 81 -3.99 -34.10 -17.33
C HIS A 81 -3.11 -33.31 -16.34
N GLY A 82 -3.34 -33.44 -15.03
CA GLY A 82 -2.57 -32.79 -14.00
C GLY A 82 -1.13 -33.28 -13.92
N LYS A 83 -0.21 -32.35 -13.64
CA LYS A 83 1.24 -32.60 -13.57
C LYS A 83 1.66 -32.99 -12.16
N GLU A 84 1.55 -34.27 -11.83
CA GLU A 84 2.02 -34.79 -10.53
C GLU A 84 3.53 -34.52 -10.33
N GLY A 85 3.92 -34.18 -9.10
CA GLY A 85 5.28 -33.73 -8.78
C GLY A 85 5.57 -32.26 -9.12
N LEU A 86 4.72 -31.60 -9.91
CA LEU A 86 4.81 -30.16 -10.21
C LEU A 86 3.63 -29.37 -9.64
N ALA A 87 2.43 -29.95 -9.57
CA ALA A 87 1.25 -29.30 -9.05
C ALA A 87 1.34 -29.14 -7.52
N GLN A 88 1.26 -27.90 -7.05
CA GLN A 88 1.35 -27.57 -5.63
C GLN A 88 0.16 -26.73 -5.19
N LEU A 89 -0.45 -27.16 -4.08
CA LEU A 89 -1.31 -26.34 -3.25
C LEU A 89 -0.44 -25.73 -2.16
N CYS A 90 -0.30 -24.40 -2.18
CA CYS A 90 0.62 -23.66 -1.32
C CYS A 90 -0.08 -23.03 -0.13
N SER A 91 -1.32 -22.58 -0.30
CA SER A 91 -2.19 -22.10 0.78
C SER A 91 -3.66 -22.23 0.39
N VAL A 92 -4.52 -22.31 1.42
CA VAL A 92 -5.97 -22.35 1.31
C VAL A 92 -6.53 -21.46 2.42
N GLU A 93 -7.43 -20.56 2.05
CA GLU A 93 -8.17 -19.70 2.95
C GLU A 93 -9.64 -19.68 2.54
N VAL A 94 -10.54 -19.90 3.51
CA VAL A 94 -11.97 -19.65 3.36
C VAL A 94 -12.28 -18.36 4.11
N ILE A 95 -12.85 -17.38 3.42
CA ILE A 95 -13.09 -16.04 3.94
C ILE A 95 -14.57 -15.74 3.81
N GLU A 96 -15.25 -15.55 4.93
CA GLU A 96 -16.65 -15.15 4.98
C GLU A 96 -16.78 -13.62 5.04
N TYR A 97 -17.78 -13.08 4.35
CA TYR A 97 -18.05 -11.65 4.22
C TYR A 97 -19.51 -11.36 4.59
N GLY A 98 -19.69 -10.35 5.43
CA GLY A 98 -21.01 -9.75 5.64
C GLY A 98 -21.42 -8.87 4.46
N ASN A 99 -22.65 -8.37 4.51
CA ASN A 99 -23.21 -7.55 3.44
C ASN A 99 -22.87 -6.06 3.57
N THR A 100 -23.39 -5.28 2.62
CA THR A 100 -23.23 -3.82 2.56
C THR A 100 -23.91 -3.05 3.69
N THR A 101 -24.81 -3.69 4.45
CA THR A 101 -25.40 -3.09 5.67
C THR A 101 -24.48 -3.22 6.88
N GLU A 102 -23.63 -4.25 6.90
CA GLU A 102 -22.65 -4.48 7.95
C GLU A 102 -21.28 -3.84 7.62
N PHE A 103 -20.89 -3.84 6.35
CA PHE A 103 -19.56 -3.41 5.90
C PHE A 103 -19.63 -2.44 4.70
N ASN A 104 -18.75 -1.44 4.68
CA ASN A 104 -18.63 -0.57 3.51
C ASN A 104 -17.85 -1.29 2.39
N ALA A 105 -18.57 -1.76 1.38
CA ALA A 105 -18.02 -2.44 0.21
C ALA A 105 -17.67 -1.50 -0.96
N THR A 106 -17.62 -0.17 -0.73
CA THR A 106 -17.27 0.79 -1.78
C THR A 106 -15.82 0.56 -2.22
N THR A 107 -15.60 0.35 -3.52
CA THR A 107 -14.26 0.17 -4.08
C THR A 107 -13.33 1.31 -3.67
N GLY A 108 -12.13 0.96 -3.19
CA GLY A 108 -11.13 1.93 -2.73
C GLY A 108 -11.40 2.51 -1.34
N TYR A 109 -12.50 2.16 -0.68
CA TYR A 109 -12.70 2.51 0.72
C TYR A 109 -11.59 1.90 1.57
N VAL A 110 -10.94 2.74 2.37
CA VAL A 110 -9.94 2.31 3.35
C VAL A 110 -10.56 2.46 4.72
N GLY A 111 -10.94 1.33 5.30
CA GLY A 111 -11.48 1.24 6.65
C GLY A 111 -10.68 0.25 7.49
N VAL A 112 -10.92 0.33 8.79
CA VAL A 112 -10.45 -0.66 9.75
C VAL A 112 -11.67 -1.39 10.25
N PHE A 113 -11.76 -2.68 9.93
CA PHE A 113 -12.94 -3.46 10.25
C PHE A 113 -12.63 -4.45 11.37
N PRO A 114 -13.59 -4.66 12.29
CA PRO A 114 -13.42 -5.62 13.34
C PRO A 114 -13.28 -7.01 12.73
N THR A 115 -12.30 -7.78 13.19
CA THR A 115 -12.23 -9.22 12.99
C THR A 115 -12.59 -9.90 14.30
N TYR A 116 -13.39 -10.95 14.19
CA TYR A 116 -13.94 -11.62 15.34
C TYR A 116 -13.36 -13.02 15.47
N SER A 117 -13.15 -13.45 16.71
CA SER A 117 -12.75 -14.82 17.03
C SER A 117 -13.58 -15.36 18.18
N SER A 118 -14.00 -16.62 18.08
CA SER A 118 -14.61 -17.36 19.18
C SER A 118 -13.57 -17.77 20.24
N LEU A 119 -12.29 -17.72 19.89
CA LEU A 119 -11.18 -17.98 20.82
C LEU A 119 -10.73 -16.69 21.51
N GLU A 120 -10.33 -16.81 22.78
CA GLU A 120 -9.57 -15.76 23.46
C GLU A 120 -8.22 -15.59 22.77
N TYR A 121 -7.92 -14.35 22.37
CA TYR A 121 -6.60 -13.99 21.89
C TYR A 121 -5.69 -13.74 23.09
N GLU A 122 -4.78 -14.68 23.33
CA GLU A 122 -3.67 -14.49 24.27
C GLU A 122 -2.61 -13.62 23.58
N ASP A 123 -2.53 -12.34 23.95
CA ASP A 123 -1.49 -11.41 23.48
C ASP A 123 -0.12 -11.86 24.05
N PRO A 124 0.83 -12.34 23.22
CA PRO A 124 2.14 -12.81 23.70
C PRO A 124 3.04 -11.67 24.22
N GLY A 125 2.59 -10.41 24.19
CA GLY A 125 3.31 -9.30 24.79
C GLY A 125 2.42 -8.06 24.92
N PRO A 126 1.61 -7.94 25.97
CA PRO A 126 0.89 -6.70 26.20
C PRO A 126 1.91 -5.60 26.50
N ALA A 127 1.98 -4.60 25.63
CA ALA A 127 2.55 -3.33 26.03
C ALA A 127 1.73 -2.82 27.24
N PRO A 128 2.38 -2.35 28.32
CA PRO A 128 1.71 -2.06 29.60
C PRO A 128 0.56 -1.05 29.50
N ASP A 129 0.49 -0.28 28.41
CA ASP A 129 -0.49 0.78 28.20
C ASP A 129 -1.51 0.50 27.08
N ARG A 130 -1.60 -0.74 26.57
CA ARG A 130 -2.61 -1.07 25.53
C ARG A 130 -4.00 -1.14 26.16
N PRO A 131 -4.98 -0.31 25.74
CA PRO A 131 -6.34 -0.40 26.26
C PRO A 131 -6.94 -1.76 25.89
N THR A 132 -7.42 -2.49 26.90
CA THR A 132 -8.25 -3.69 26.69
C THR A 132 -9.58 -3.26 26.07
N LEU A 133 -9.76 -3.53 24.78
CA LEU A 133 -11.04 -3.37 24.09
C LEU A 133 -12.00 -4.46 24.58
N HIS A 134 -12.67 -4.21 25.71
CA HIS A 134 -13.85 -4.98 26.09
C HIS A 134 -15.02 -4.56 25.21
N ASN A 135 -15.24 -5.26 24.11
CA ASN A 135 -16.45 -5.06 23.31
C ASN A 135 -17.60 -5.89 23.91
N ALA A 136 -18.50 -5.21 24.60
CA ALA A 136 -19.82 -5.74 24.93
C ALA A 136 -20.73 -5.63 23.68
N HIS A 137 -20.55 -6.53 22.70
CA HIS A 137 -21.52 -6.64 21.62
C HIS A 137 -22.70 -7.51 22.07
N SER A 138 -23.77 -6.84 22.50
CA SER A 138 -25.10 -7.39 22.72
C SER A 138 -25.86 -7.57 21.39
N ASN A 139 -25.33 -8.40 20.48
CA ASN A 139 -26.16 -8.95 19.41
C ASN A 139 -26.43 -10.41 19.75
N THR A 140 -27.71 -10.74 19.94
CA THR A 140 -28.23 -12.04 20.39
C THR A 140 -27.86 -13.23 19.49
N HIS A 141 -27.14 -13.00 18.39
CA HIS A 141 -26.80 -14.01 17.39
C HIS A 141 -25.30 -14.24 17.15
N LYS A 142 -24.38 -13.41 17.67
CA LYS A 142 -22.94 -13.55 17.41
C LYS A 142 -22.12 -13.33 18.68
N LYS A 143 -21.73 -14.42 19.37
CA LYS A 143 -20.97 -14.37 20.64
C LYS A 143 -19.48 -14.56 20.36
N TRP A 144 -18.76 -13.46 20.18
CA TRP A 144 -17.32 -13.45 19.95
C TRP A 144 -16.54 -13.18 21.22
N THR A 145 -15.41 -13.86 21.40
CA THR A 145 -14.56 -13.74 22.59
C THR A 145 -13.45 -12.71 22.40
N THR A 146 -13.00 -12.50 21.17
CA THR A 146 -12.02 -11.46 20.81
C THR A 146 -12.54 -10.62 19.64
N THR A 147 -12.36 -9.30 19.72
CA THR A 147 -12.44 -8.39 18.56
C THR A 147 -11.07 -7.75 18.32
N SER A 148 -10.50 -7.91 17.12
CA SER A 148 -9.32 -7.17 16.67
C SER A 148 -9.67 -6.34 15.44
N TYR A 149 -8.71 -5.64 14.83
CA TYR A 149 -8.97 -4.72 13.73
C TYR A 149 -8.03 -5.03 12.56
N ARG A 150 -8.59 -5.27 11.36
CA ARG A 150 -7.80 -5.52 10.14
C ARG A 150 -8.25 -4.60 9.01
N PRO A 151 -7.33 -3.97 8.26
CA PRO A 151 -7.68 -3.29 7.02
C PRO A 151 -8.26 -4.29 6.02
N THR A 152 -9.41 -4.00 5.41
CA THR A 152 -10.03 -4.84 4.38
C THR A 152 -9.60 -4.51 2.96
N ASN A 153 -8.87 -3.41 2.78
CA ASN A 153 -8.44 -2.96 1.47
C ASN A 153 -7.26 -3.80 0.96
N GLU A 154 -7.44 -4.50 -0.17
CA GLU A 154 -6.41 -5.38 -0.76
C GLU A 154 -5.14 -4.63 -1.19
N ASN A 155 -5.23 -3.32 -1.46
CA ASN A 155 -4.08 -2.48 -1.80
C ASN A 155 -3.19 -2.19 -0.58
N CYS A 156 -3.57 -2.60 0.63
CA CYS A 156 -2.69 -2.51 1.78
C CYS A 156 -1.44 -3.38 1.58
N LEU A 157 -0.27 -2.81 1.87
CA LEU A 157 1.02 -3.49 1.81
C LEU A 157 0.93 -4.83 2.56
N MET A 158 1.32 -5.91 1.88
CA MET A 158 1.30 -7.30 2.35
C MET A 158 -0.07 -8.01 2.40
N ARG A 159 -1.18 -7.40 2.00
CA ARG A 159 -2.46 -8.13 1.90
C ARG A 159 -2.60 -8.87 0.57
N GLN A 160 -2.32 -8.20 -0.54
CA GLN A 160 -2.23 -8.81 -1.86
C GLN A 160 -0.95 -8.34 -2.56
N VAL A 161 0.09 -9.18 -2.52
CA VAL A 161 1.41 -8.85 -3.11
C VAL A 161 1.39 -8.71 -4.63
N ALA A 162 0.33 -9.19 -5.28
CA ALA A 162 0.11 -9.06 -6.72
C ALA A 162 -0.66 -7.79 -7.11
N GLU A 163 -1.12 -6.98 -6.14
CA GLU A 163 -1.81 -5.73 -6.43
C GLU A 163 -0.78 -4.68 -6.90
N PRO A 164 -0.93 -4.11 -8.11
CA PRO A 164 0.04 -3.17 -8.66
C PRO A 164 0.09 -1.82 -7.94
N ASN A 165 -0.92 -1.49 -7.13
CA ASN A 165 -1.03 -0.18 -6.48
C ASN A 165 -1.15 -0.31 -4.96
N PHE A 166 -0.51 0.60 -4.23
CA PHE A 166 -0.71 0.71 -2.79
C PHE A 166 -1.98 1.48 -2.45
N CYS A 167 -2.59 1.16 -1.30
CA CYS A 167 -3.70 1.92 -0.76
C CYS A 167 -3.22 3.31 -0.32
N VAL A 168 -4.14 4.27 -0.20
CA VAL A 168 -3.78 5.66 0.13
C VAL A 168 -3.01 5.81 1.45
N VAL A 169 -3.24 4.91 2.44
CA VAL A 169 -2.50 4.91 3.71
C VAL A 169 -1.08 4.40 3.53
N CYS A 170 -0.90 3.31 2.78
CA CYS A 170 0.42 2.74 2.52
C CYS A 170 1.27 3.68 1.64
N THR A 171 0.66 4.32 0.64
CA THR A 171 1.33 5.32 -0.20
C THR A 171 1.82 6.51 0.64
N GLU A 172 0.96 7.09 1.49
CA GLU A 172 1.35 8.16 2.40
C GLU A 172 2.49 7.74 3.35
N GLY A 173 2.36 6.55 3.96
CA GLY A 173 3.38 6.01 4.86
C GLY A 173 4.72 5.78 4.16
N LEU A 174 4.71 5.32 2.91
CA LEU A 174 5.90 5.13 2.10
C LEU A 174 6.57 6.48 1.78
N TRP A 175 5.80 7.48 1.36
CA TRP A 175 6.30 8.83 1.14
C TRP A 175 7.01 9.39 2.37
N LEU A 176 6.34 9.39 3.53
CA LEU A 176 6.92 9.90 4.77
C LEU A 176 8.16 9.10 5.20
N ARG A 177 8.18 7.79 4.97
CA ARG A 177 9.34 6.95 5.31
C ARG A 177 10.53 7.24 4.40
N LEU A 178 10.32 7.42 3.11
CA LEU A 178 11.38 7.76 2.15
C LEU A 178 11.91 9.17 2.42
N LEU A 179 11.02 10.16 2.54
CA LEU A 179 11.37 11.56 2.78
C LEU A 179 12.04 11.76 4.14
N SER A 180 11.79 10.90 5.14
CA SER A 180 12.53 10.94 6.41
C SER A 180 14.05 10.64 6.28
N ARG A 181 14.51 10.20 5.10
CA ARG A 181 15.89 9.78 4.84
C ARG A 181 16.50 10.42 3.59
N VAL A 182 15.74 11.24 2.87
CA VAL A 182 16.13 11.78 1.57
C VAL A 182 15.99 13.29 1.62
N SER A 183 17.03 13.99 1.17
CA SER A 183 17.04 15.43 0.92
C SER A 183 16.21 15.74 -0.33
N LEU A 184 15.35 16.76 -0.27
CA LEU A 184 14.63 17.26 -1.45
C LEU A 184 15.56 18.08 -2.35
N ILE A 185 16.68 18.55 -1.78
CA ILE A 185 17.72 19.29 -2.48
C ILE A 185 18.78 18.29 -2.94
N ASP A 186 18.94 18.13 -4.26
CA ASP A 186 19.91 17.19 -4.84
C ASP A 186 21.30 17.84 -4.93
N LYS A 187 21.38 19.07 -5.48
CA LYS A 187 22.64 19.81 -5.59
C LYS A 187 22.45 21.32 -5.73
N PHE A 188 23.52 22.05 -5.43
CA PHE A 188 23.71 23.44 -5.82
C PHE A 188 24.87 23.56 -6.82
N SER A 189 24.70 24.42 -7.81
CA SER A 189 25.76 24.87 -8.71
C SER A 189 25.97 26.37 -8.55
N PHE A 190 27.21 26.82 -8.72
CA PHE A 190 27.59 28.22 -8.58
C PHE A 190 28.29 28.70 -9.84
N TYR A 191 27.96 29.90 -10.27
CA TYR A 191 28.49 30.54 -11.48
C TYR A 191 28.74 32.03 -11.21
N ASP A 192 29.56 32.67 -12.04
CA ASP A 192 29.66 34.13 -12.05
C ASP A 192 28.37 34.73 -12.58
N SER A 193 27.82 35.74 -11.87
CA SER A 193 26.62 36.43 -12.35
C SER A 193 26.95 37.38 -13.49
N THR A 194 26.04 37.46 -14.47
CA THR A 194 26.09 38.45 -15.55
C THR A 194 25.15 39.64 -15.31
N VAL A 195 24.44 39.64 -14.18
CA VAL A 195 23.49 40.69 -13.80
C VAL A 195 24.22 41.83 -13.10
N GLU A 196 23.98 43.06 -13.53
CA GLU A 196 24.56 44.24 -12.90
C GLU A 196 24.15 44.32 -11.42
N GLY A 197 25.14 44.43 -10.53
CA GLY A 197 24.90 44.46 -9.09
C GLY A 197 24.72 43.10 -8.43
N ALA A 198 25.07 42.00 -9.11
CA ALA A 198 25.25 40.67 -8.52
C ALA A 198 26.63 40.11 -8.91
N ASP A 199 27.24 39.31 -8.04
CA ASP A 199 28.54 38.68 -8.30
C ASP A 199 28.41 37.16 -8.50
N THR A 200 27.42 36.53 -7.87
CA THR A 200 27.27 35.07 -7.85
C THR A 200 25.88 34.66 -8.31
N ARG A 201 25.79 33.69 -9.23
CA ARG A 201 24.55 32.99 -9.56
C ARG A 201 24.53 31.62 -8.92
N ILE A 202 23.48 31.35 -8.14
CA ILE A 202 23.25 30.08 -7.46
C ILE A 202 22.14 29.35 -8.19
N GLU A 203 22.38 28.11 -8.60
CA GLU A 203 21.37 27.22 -9.17
C GLU A 203 21.08 26.05 -8.25
N LEU A 204 19.85 25.97 -7.78
CA LEU A 204 19.27 24.87 -7.03
C LEU A 204 18.74 23.81 -7.99
N SER A 205 19.21 22.57 -7.84
CA SER A 205 18.60 21.39 -8.45
C SER A 205 17.89 20.58 -7.36
N PRO A 206 16.54 20.59 -7.31
CA PRO A 206 15.80 19.69 -6.44
C PRO A 206 15.78 18.28 -7.02
N VAL A 207 15.45 17.28 -6.19
CA VAL A 207 15.13 15.92 -6.67
C VAL A 207 13.98 16.02 -7.66
N ALA A 208 14.07 15.27 -8.77
CA ALA A 208 13.13 15.29 -9.90
C ALA A 208 11.72 14.76 -9.55
N LEU A 209 11.02 15.51 -8.69
CA LEU A 209 9.63 15.32 -8.27
C LEU A 209 8.82 16.56 -8.68
N ALA A 210 7.49 16.50 -8.48
CA ALA A 210 6.58 17.58 -8.81
C ALA A 210 6.77 18.08 -10.25
N GLN A 211 6.92 19.40 -10.46
CA GLN A 211 7.11 19.99 -11.77
C GLN A 211 8.43 19.62 -12.47
N TYR A 212 9.35 18.88 -11.82
CA TYR A 212 10.63 18.47 -12.39
C TYR A 212 10.69 16.99 -12.80
N ARG A 213 9.56 16.27 -12.73
CA ARG A 213 9.46 14.89 -13.24
C ARG A 213 9.63 14.83 -14.77
N SER A 214 10.00 13.66 -15.27
CA SER A 214 9.99 13.44 -16.72
C SER A 214 8.56 13.53 -17.30
N PRO A 215 8.40 13.85 -18.60
CA PRO A 215 7.07 13.94 -19.22
C PRO A 215 6.21 12.68 -19.05
N LEU A 216 6.84 11.49 -19.12
CA LEU A 216 6.15 10.21 -18.97
C LEU A 216 5.61 10.00 -17.54
N GLU A 217 6.39 10.37 -16.53
CA GLU A 217 5.98 10.28 -15.12
C GLU A 217 4.88 11.30 -14.80
N ALA A 218 5.00 12.51 -15.32
CA ALA A 218 3.97 13.55 -15.18
C ALA A 218 2.63 13.11 -15.78
N GLU A 219 2.64 12.50 -16.97
CA GLU A 219 1.45 11.94 -17.62
C GLU A 219 0.83 10.80 -16.79
N TYR A 220 1.66 9.91 -16.23
CA TYR A 220 1.20 8.85 -15.34
C TYR A 220 0.49 9.42 -14.10
N LEU A 221 1.07 10.41 -13.42
CA LEU A 221 0.46 11.04 -12.24
C LEU A 221 -0.82 11.80 -12.58
N ALA A 222 -0.87 12.47 -13.73
CA ALA A 222 -2.06 13.14 -14.21
C ALA A 222 -3.23 12.15 -14.41
N ARG A 223 -2.96 10.97 -14.99
CA ARG A 223 -3.96 9.89 -15.13
C ARG A 223 -4.41 9.33 -13.78
N LYS A 224 -3.49 9.26 -12.80
CA LYS A 224 -3.79 8.87 -11.42
C LYS A 224 -4.55 9.96 -10.64
N GLY A 225 -4.63 11.19 -11.16
CA GLY A 225 -5.23 12.33 -10.46
C GLY A 225 -4.40 12.85 -9.29
N THR A 226 -3.10 12.51 -9.24
CA THR A 226 -2.18 12.96 -8.20
C THR A 226 -1.69 14.37 -8.50
N LYS A 227 -1.72 15.25 -7.50
CA LYS A 227 -1.25 16.63 -7.61
C LYS A 227 0.00 16.80 -6.76
N GLU A 228 1.08 17.26 -7.38
CA GLU A 228 2.35 17.54 -6.71
C GLU A 228 2.82 18.96 -7.04
N ALA A 229 3.56 19.59 -6.12
CA ALA A 229 4.21 20.89 -6.33
C ALA A 229 5.45 21.00 -5.43
N TYR A 230 6.50 21.69 -5.91
CA TYR A 230 7.49 22.25 -5.00
C TYR A 230 7.21 23.72 -4.75
N LEU A 231 7.30 24.13 -3.48
CA LEU A 231 7.42 25.52 -3.08
C LEU A 231 8.88 25.78 -2.68
N ILE A 232 9.49 26.80 -3.27
CA ILE A 232 10.87 27.17 -2.98
C ILE A 232 10.88 28.59 -2.40
N LYS A 233 11.46 28.76 -1.23
CA LYS A 233 11.64 30.07 -0.60
C LYS A 233 13.10 30.30 -0.28
N TRP A 234 13.57 31.49 -0.61
CA TRP A 234 14.93 31.91 -0.35
C TRP A 234 14.95 32.96 0.75
N PHE A 235 15.97 32.91 1.60
CA PHE A 235 16.14 33.80 2.72
C PHE A 235 17.53 34.43 2.70
N SER A 236 17.59 35.71 3.05
CA SER A 236 18.82 36.43 3.35
C SER A 236 18.70 37.03 4.74
N TYR A 237 19.69 36.80 5.60
CA TYR A 237 19.65 37.19 7.02
C TYR A 237 18.35 36.76 7.75
N GLY A 238 17.85 35.56 7.45
CA GLY A 238 16.61 35.02 8.01
C GLY A 238 15.32 35.71 7.56
N ARG A 239 15.38 36.60 6.54
CA ARG A 239 14.19 37.23 5.94
C ARG A 239 13.95 36.67 4.55
N GLU A 240 12.71 36.29 4.26
CA GLU A 240 12.30 35.80 2.95
C GLU A 240 12.52 36.88 1.88
N VAL A 241 13.08 36.48 0.75
CA VAL A 241 13.29 37.34 -0.42
C VAL A 241 12.22 37.01 -1.44
N GLU A 242 11.07 37.70 -1.35
CA GLU A 242 9.85 37.39 -2.14
C GLU A 242 10.09 37.31 -3.65
N LYS A 243 10.98 38.16 -4.19
CA LYS A 243 11.32 38.15 -5.63
C LYS A 243 11.95 36.84 -6.13
N TRP A 244 12.43 35.99 -5.23
CA TRP A 244 13.05 34.70 -5.55
C TRP A 244 12.12 33.51 -5.29
N GLN A 245 10.86 33.76 -4.93
CA GLN A 245 9.91 32.68 -4.67
C GLN A 245 9.76 31.76 -5.89
N ASN A 246 9.84 30.44 -5.64
CA ASN A 246 9.80 29.37 -6.65
C ASN A 246 10.92 29.42 -7.70
N ALA A 247 11.92 30.29 -7.54
CA ALA A 247 13.09 30.33 -8.42
C ALA A 247 14.05 29.20 -8.09
N THR A 248 14.51 28.48 -9.12
CA THR A 248 15.63 27.52 -9.01
C THR A 248 16.98 28.17 -9.28
N GLY A 249 17.00 29.43 -9.71
CA GLY A 249 18.24 30.17 -9.96
C GLY A 249 18.12 31.59 -9.46
N VAL A 250 19.05 32.03 -8.62
CA VAL A 250 19.06 33.37 -8.03
C VAL A 250 20.41 34.03 -8.23
N ASP A 251 20.38 35.32 -8.58
CA ASP A 251 21.54 36.19 -8.68
C ASP A 251 21.66 36.99 -7.39
N VAL A 252 22.83 36.89 -6.74
CA VAL A 252 23.11 37.51 -5.43
C VAL A 252 24.36 38.38 -5.52
N ASP A 253 24.34 39.50 -4.80
CA ASP A 253 25.55 40.20 -4.40
C ASP A 253 26.00 39.63 -3.06
N CYS A 254 27.09 38.87 -3.07
CA CYS A 254 27.58 38.14 -1.90
C CYS A 254 27.84 39.05 -0.70
N ARG A 255 28.29 40.30 -0.94
CA ARG A 255 28.59 41.26 0.13
C ARG A 255 27.31 41.79 0.76
N SER A 256 26.32 42.14 -0.06
CA SER A 256 25.02 42.63 0.40
C SER A 256 24.16 41.54 1.03
N ALA A 257 24.36 40.27 0.66
CA ALA A 257 23.68 39.11 1.23
C ALA A 257 24.31 38.59 2.53
N GLY A 258 25.44 39.14 2.97
CA GLY A 258 26.09 38.78 4.23
C GLY A 258 26.71 37.40 4.26
N LYS A 259 27.12 36.88 3.11
CA LYS A 259 27.73 35.56 2.95
C LYS A 259 26.85 34.36 3.35
N LEU A 260 25.58 34.58 3.73
CA LEU A 260 24.66 33.52 4.12
C LEU A 260 23.34 33.66 3.36
N ILE A 261 23.04 32.64 2.57
CA ILE A 261 21.75 32.44 1.93
C ILE A 261 21.16 31.15 2.46
N GLU A 262 19.87 31.14 2.76
CA GLU A 262 19.15 29.92 3.15
C GLU A 262 18.06 29.65 2.12
N VAL A 263 17.74 28.37 1.93
CA VAL A 263 16.64 27.95 1.05
C VAL A 263 15.82 26.87 1.73
N GLU A 264 14.51 27.06 1.69
CA GLU A 264 13.49 26.09 2.08
C GLU A 264 12.90 25.52 0.79
N VAL A 265 12.93 24.19 0.67
CA VAL A 265 12.24 23.45 -0.40
C VAL A 265 11.16 22.61 0.26
N GLN A 266 9.90 22.87 -0.08
CA GLN A 266 8.76 22.11 0.43
C GLN A 266 8.10 21.33 -0.71
N PHE A 267 8.02 20.01 -0.55
CA PHE A 267 7.26 19.13 -1.41
C PHE A 267 5.81 19.04 -0.94
N LEU A 268 4.88 19.29 -1.85
CA LEU A 268 3.44 19.12 -1.65
C LEU A 268 2.96 17.98 -2.53
N SER A 269 2.17 17.07 -1.98
CA SER A 269 1.51 16.00 -2.72
C SER A 269 0.11 15.74 -2.16
N SER A 270 -0.87 15.53 -3.04
CA SER A 270 -2.23 15.10 -2.63
C SER A 270 -2.25 13.71 -1.97
N GLU A 271 -1.17 12.94 -2.07
CA GLU A 271 -1.02 11.64 -1.43
C GLU A 271 -0.50 11.73 0.01
N ILE A 272 -0.05 12.91 0.45
CA ILE A 272 0.40 13.17 1.82
C ILE A 272 -0.62 14.07 2.49
N ARG A 273 -1.45 13.48 3.37
CA ARG A 273 -2.54 14.18 4.05
C ARG A 273 -2.04 14.87 5.31
N LYS A 274 -1.07 14.28 6.00
CA LYS A 274 -0.51 14.82 7.23
C LYS A 274 0.97 14.50 7.38
N ASP A 275 1.79 15.54 7.47
CA ASP A 275 3.19 15.44 7.83
C ASP A 275 3.44 16.12 9.19
N ALA A 276 3.27 15.35 10.28
CA ALA A 276 3.45 15.87 11.62
C ALA A 276 4.93 16.12 11.99
N LYS A 277 5.88 15.62 11.19
CA LYS A 277 7.30 15.64 11.50
C LYS A 277 8.11 16.53 10.55
N GLY A 278 7.48 17.13 9.55
CA GLY A 278 8.11 18.05 8.61
C GLY A 278 9.04 17.38 7.60
N TYR A 279 8.84 16.09 7.31
CA TYR A 279 9.65 15.36 6.32
C TYR A 279 9.47 15.84 4.88
N THR A 280 8.38 16.53 4.55
CA THR A 280 8.18 17.08 3.20
C THR A 280 8.83 18.45 3.02
N THR A 281 9.60 18.91 3.99
CA THR A 281 10.30 20.19 3.94
C THR A 281 11.78 19.97 4.19
N ASP A 282 12.60 20.62 3.39
CA ASP A 282 14.05 20.55 3.47
C ASP A 282 14.64 21.96 3.53
N TRP A 283 15.68 22.11 4.33
CA TRP A 283 16.31 23.39 4.62
C TRP A 283 17.81 23.28 4.42
N TYR A 284 18.37 24.19 3.62
CA TYR A 284 19.81 24.25 3.41
C TYR A 284 20.36 25.66 3.61
N ARG A 285 21.54 25.72 4.23
CA ARG A 285 22.29 26.96 4.49
C ARG A 285 23.52 27.00 3.60
N LEU A 286 23.57 27.98 2.71
CA LEU A 286 24.68 28.24 1.80
C LEU A 286 25.56 29.33 2.38
N LEU A 287 26.81 28.96 2.68
CA LEU A 287 27.87 29.92 2.98
C LEU A 287 28.55 30.27 1.66
N LEU A 288 28.47 31.53 1.27
CA LEU A 288 29.08 32.05 0.06
C LEU A 288 30.51 32.48 0.36
N ASP A 289 31.46 32.00 -0.45
CA ASP A 289 32.86 32.40 -0.35
C ASP A 289 33.12 33.63 -1.21
N CYS A 290 33.18 34.77 -0.52
CA CYS A 290 33.59 36.09 -0.99
C CYS A 290 34.38 36.76 0.14
#